data_AF-A0A939P5L8-F1
#
_entry.id   AF-A0A939P5L8-F1
#
_cell.length_a   1.000
_cell.length_b   1.000
_cell.length_c   1.000
_cell.angle_alpha   90.00
_cell.angle_beta   90.00
_cell.angle_gamma   90.00
#
_symmetry.space_group_name_H-M   'P 1'
#
loop_
_entity.id
_entity.type
_entity.pdbx_description
1 polymer ?
#
loop_
_entity_poly.entity_id
_entity_poly.type
_entity_poly.pdbx_seq_one_letter_code
_entity_poly.pdbx_strand_id
1 'polypeptide(L)'
;MQIEGGKPGGIAARALAGVSGAATASGRGVKTHNSVLKSNSGWGLDPVAWARRAAATAKLMEQNDRIAKALQRAGEDVIRPGGVTLISAVTNVIETQRVFRAVRFLPVVAARDRRPTVNGLKLFIHEHPSARYFRYAVMTCAEPVPAFGDLRGAIQELSRRISSWAYEVSTPDKKTGKCYDIEVLYRGIEFTRATAAERDAAAAERGQASDLSARYGADTVLYHVHANVLYWPKRNIAKLWPEFLRYTEKFMDAHWRDNGRVEKVEEIVKYCSKPADTLAATDDELVWLYRQTQKLKICQPMGEFRTWMKELKKERKKVVRVHVGRGDGQLMRVKKGKRGGAPDEDDADDDGNVIEDGEAGEDAPDKDFDDAPELSPEKRPRLGDGGPAANIVIGLTLPQWRHTPWAEPMIMVQNYDPLKLSTEDGADIREWQQQAREWWDDAFAPPPEEALRVARMALDVAERYAAWSCDGRMSDDDEDDARAALKEARAEAEDDIREAAEAASYIVHTCSSTVREGQAELPHDISNIIDDPVIEEIAEIFGGKVVRLKPRTPDEDDEIPFESSDDEAKWAHVRANLDQRASEWQALVAAHGLTGARQIDEDRQRVRYAAYLSRQYAAAACRAAA
;
A
#
# COMPACT_ATOMS: atom_id res chain seq x y z
N MET A 1 33.60 -60.89 8.47
CA MET A 1 32.72 -61.65 9.37
C MET A 1 31.32 -61.04 9.22
N GLN A 2 30.28 -61.85 8.96
CA GLN A 2 28.91 -61.33 8.82
C GLN A 2 28.32 -60.99 10.18
N ILE A 3 27.51 -59.93 10.25
CA ILE A 3 26.41 -59.81 11.20
C ILE A 3 25.22 -59.24 10.42
N GLU A 4 24.12 -59.98 10.39
CA GLU A 4 22.82 -59.49 9.93
C GLU A 4 22.11 -58.79 11.10
N GLY A 5 21.34 -57.74 10.82
CA GLY A 5 20.58 -56.99 11.83
C GLY A 5 19.30 -56.43 11.24
N GLY A 6 18.16 -56.95 11.68
CA GLY A 6 16.84 -56.64 11.10
C GLY A 6 16.33 -55.24 11.42
N LYS A 7 15.52 -54.68 10.52
CA LYS A 7 14.72 -53.47 10.79
C LYS A 7 13.50 -53.83 11.66
N PRO A 8 13.24 -53.15 12.80
CA PRO A 8 11.88 -53.03 13.30
C PRO A 8 11.08 -52.10 12.37
N GLY A 9 9.81 -52.44 12.14
CA GLY A 9 8.90 -51.69 11.27
C GLY A 9 8.30 -50.44 11.93
N GLY A 10 7.31 -49.83 11.27
CA GLY A 10 6.45 -48.80 11.90
C GLY A 10 5.81 -49.32 13.19
N ILE A 11 5.46 -48.45 14.14
CA ILE A 11 4.42 -47.44 13.94
C ILE A 11 4.85 -45.99 14.28
N ALA A 12 5.85 -45.80 15.13
CA ALA A 12 6.21 -44.48 15.70
C ALA A 12 6.50 -43.38 14.66
N ALA A 13 7.10 -43.73 13.52
CA ALA A 13 7.47 -42.78 12.46
C ALA A 13 6.27 -42.06 11.80
N ARG A 14 5.03 -42.55 11.98
CA ARG A 14 3.82 -41.89 11.42
C ARG A 14 3.24 -40.79 12.30
N ALA A 15 3.54 -40.77 13.61
CA ALA A 15 3.03 -39.74 14.52
C ALA A 15 3.78 -38.40 14.34
N LEU A 16 5.11 -38.45 14.19
CA LEU A 16 5.95 -37.25 14.06
C LEU A 16 5.86 -36.55 12.69
N ALA A 17 5.28 -37.20 11.69
CA ALA A 17 5.03 -36.58 10.38
C ALA A 17 3.83 -35.61 10.38
N GLY A 18 2.91 -35.71 11.35
CA GLY A 18 1.65 -34.96 11.36
C GLY A 18 1.76 -33.49 11.79
N VAL A 19 2.84 -33.10 12.46
CA VAL A 19 2.96 -31.78 13.14
C VAL A 19 3.78 -30.76 12.32
N SER A 20 4.53 -31.21 11.31
CA SER A 20 5.40 -30.35 10.48
C SER A 20 4.74 -29.87 9.16
N GLY A 21 3.46 -30.20 8.94
CA GLY A 21 2.77 -29.95 7.66
C GLY A 21 1.96 -28.65 7.58
N ALA A 22 1.60 -28.01 8.70
CA ALA A 22 0.60 -26.94 8.72
C ALA A 22 1.12 -25.57 8.20
N ALA A 23 2.42 -25.32 8.27
CA ALA A 23 2.99 -23.98 8.06
C ALA A 23 3.21 -23.56 6.59
N THR A 24 2.87 -24.41 5.61
CA THR A 24 3.15 -24.17 4.17
C THR A 24 1.91 -24.00 3.29
N ALA A 25 0.71 -24.03 3.87
CA ALA A 25 -0.55 -23.84 3.14
C ALA A 25 -1.08 -22.39 3.13
N SER A 26 -0.75 -21.57 4.14
CA SER A 26 -1.43 -20.29 4.42
C SER A 26 -1.47 -19.30 3.25
N GLY A 27 -0.39 -19.19 2.46
CA GLY A 27 -0.27 -18.20 1.39
C GLY A 27 -1.24 -18.38 0.20
N ARG A 28 -1.87 -19.55 0.05
CA ARG A 28 -2.79 -19.81 -1.07
C ARG A 28 -4.23 -19.37 -0.82
N GLY A 29 -4.64 -19.27 0.45
CA GLY A 29 -6.01 -18.91 0.82
C GLY A 29 -6.44 -17.53 0.29
N VAL A 30 -7.70 -17.42 -0.09
CA VAL A 30 -8.34 -16.15 -0.45
C VAL A 30 -9.23 -15.74 0.71
N LYS A 31 -8.87 -14.70 1.48
CA LYS A 31 -9.74 -14.22 2.56
C LYS A 31 -10.92 -13.40 2.02
N THR A 32 -12.06 -13.44 2.71
CA THR A 32 -13.19 -12.54 2.42
C THR A 32 -12.85 -11.09 2.81
N HIS A 33 -13.66 -10.12 2.37
CA HIS A 33 -13.44 -8.73 2.79
C HIS A 33 -13.74 -8.54 4.28
N ASN A 34 -14.77 -9.21 4.79
CA ASN A 34 -15.25 -9.12 6.17
C ASN A 34 -14.29 -9.81 7.16
N SER A 35 -13.78 -11.00 6.80
CA SER A 35 -12.74 -11.70 7.57
C SER A 35 -11.55 -10.78 7.89
N VAL A 36 -11.03 -10.04 6.89
CA VAL A 36 -9.88 -9.14 7.04
C VAL A 36 -10.24 -7.80 7.71
N LEU A 37 -11.52 -7.42 7.75
CA LEU A 37 -11.99 -6.32 8.58
C LEU A 37 -11.97 -6.73 10.06
N LYS A 38 -12.58 -7.88 10.40
CA LYS A 38 -12.62 -8.41 11.77
C LYS A 38 -11.22 -8.78 12.29
N SER A 39 -10.40 -9.50 11.52
CA SER A 39 -9.10 -10.03 11.99
C SER A 39 -7.99 -8.99 12.16
N ASN A 40 -8.13 -7.81 11.53
CA ASN A 40 -7.07 -6.79 11.52
C ASN A 40 -7.51 -5.46 12.17
N SER A 41 -8.77 -5.32 12.60
CA SER A 41 -9.16 -4.18 13.43
C SER A 41 -8.49 -4.33 14.80
N GLY A 42 -8.05 -3.21 15.39
CA GLY A 42 -7.26 -3.23 16.63
C GLY A 42 -5.84 -3.78 16.49
N TRP A 43 -5.35 -4.16 15.28
CA TRP A 43 -3.96 -4.61 15.11
C TRP A 43 -2.99 -3.46 15.40
N GLY A 44 -2.21 -3.56 16.49
CA GLY A 44 -1.24 -2.55 16.91
C GLY A 44 0.12 -2.63 16.19
N LEU A 45 0.76 -1.47 16.07
CA LEU A 45 2.18 -1.28 15.76
C LEU A 45 2.88 -0.57 16.94
N ASP A 46 4.21 -0.59 16.95
CA ASP A 46 4.98 0.29 17.84
C ASP A 46 4.63 1.77 17.59
N PRO A 47 4.30 2.56 18.63
CA PRO A 47 3.93 3.97 18.46
C PRO A 47 5.01 4.86 17.84
N VAL A 48 6.30 4.58 18.07
CA VAL A 48 7.40 5.40 17.52
C VAL A 48 7.61 5.09 16.04
N ALA A 49 7.57 3.81 15.65
CA ALA A 49 7.56 3.38 14.25
C ALA A 49 6.35 3.96 13.49
N TRP A 50 5.16 3.93 14.12
CA TRP A 50 3.96 4.59 13.59
C TRP A 50 4.14 6.10 13.42
N ALA A 51 4.63 6.82 14.44
CA ALA A 51 4.81 8.26 14.38
C ALA A 51 5.86 8.70 13.32
N ARG A 52 6.98 7.98 13.22
CA ARG A 52 7.98 8.15 12.15
C ARG A 52 7.34 8.00 10.76
N ARG A 53 6.48 7.00 10.58
CA ARG A 53 5.74 6.73 9.34
C ARG A 53 4.66 7.78 9.06
N ALA A 54 3.98 8.29 10.08
CA ALA A 54 3.02 9.39 9.94
C ALA A 54 3.73 10.68 9.48
N ALA A 55 4.84 11.06 10.11
CA ALA A 55 5.67 12.20 9.72
C ALA A 55 6.22 12.06 8.28
N ALA A 56 6.69 10.86 7.90
CA ALA A 56 7.12 10.59 6.52
C ALA A 56 5.97 10.74 5.51
N THR A 57 4.75 10.32 5.88
CA THR A 57 3.55 10.45 5.03
C THR A 57 3.13 11.92 4.88
N ALA A 58 3.17 12.71 5.97
CA ALA A 58 2.90 14.15 5.93
C ALA A 58 3.89 14.88 5.03
N LYS A 59 5.20 14.60 5.16
CA LYS A 59 6.25 15.18 4.31
C LYS A 59 6.11 14.78 2.83
N LEU A 60 5.67 13.55 2.55
CA LEU A 60 5.37 13.11 1.19
C LEU A 60 4.16 13.88 0.59
N MET A 61 3.14 14.15 1.41
CA MET A 61 1.98 14.96 1.01
C MET A 61 2.37 16.43 0.79
N GLU A 62 3.23 17.01 1.63
CA GLU A 62 3.75 18.38 1.47
C GLU A 62 4.49 18.55 0.12
N GLN A 63 5.41 17.63 -0.19
CA GLN A 63 6.13 17.60 -1.47
C GLN A 63 5.16 17.46 -2.66
N ASN A 64 4.16 16.60 -2.52
CA ASN A 64 3.11 16.39 -3.53
C ASN A 64 2.26 17.66 -3.73
N ASP A 65 1.85 18.33 -2.66
CA ASP A 65 1.12 19.60 -2.72
C ASP A 65 1.97 20.72 -3.36
N ARG A 66 3.29 20.79 -3.08
CA ARG A 66 4.21 21.75 -3.71
C ARG A 66 4.25 21.55 -5.23
N ILE A 67 4.44 20.32 -5.70
CA ILE A 67 4.51 19.99 -7.13
C ILE A 67 3.14 20.20 -7.80
N ALA A 68 2.03 19.84 -7.12
CA ALA A 68 0.69 20.07 -7.65
C ALA A 68 0.36 21.56 -7.79
N LYS A 69 0.76 22.40 -6.83
CA LYS A 69 0.63 23.87 -6.90
C LYS A 69 1.49 24.48 -8.00
N ALA A 70 2.67 23.93 -8.30
CA ALA A 70 3.50 24.37 -9.44
C ALA A 70 2.78 24.14 -10.78
N LEU A 71 2.24 22.93 -10.98
CA LEU A 71 1.45 22.60 -12.17
C LEU A 71 0.20 23.51 -12.30
N GLN A 72 -0.50 23.77 -11.19
CA GLN A 72 -1.64 24.71 -11.18
C GLN A 72 -1.26 26.16 -11.52
N ARG A 73 -0.11 26.68 -11.04
CA ARG A 73 0.37 28.03 -11.40
C ARG A 73 0.56 28.20 -12.91
N ALA A 74 0.98 27.14 -13.59
CA ALA A 74 1.15 27.10 -15.04
C ALA A 74 -0.13 26.69 -15.82
N GLY A 75 -1.29 26.67 -15.16
CA GLY A 75 -2.59 26.40 -15.78
C GLY A 75 -2.97 24.92 -15.94
N GLU A 76 -2.16 23.98 -15.45
CA GLU A 76 -2.51 22.55 -15.47
C GLU A 76 -3.39 22.20 -14.25
N ASP A 77 -4.69 22.03 -14.47
CA ASP A 77 -5.59 21.53 -13.42
C ASP A 77 -5.24 20.09 -13.02
N VAL A 78 -4.48 19.94 -11.93
CA VAL A 78 -4.09 18.62 -11.39
C VAL A 78 -4.71 18.27 -10.04
N ILE A 79 -5.46 19.19 -9.40
CA ILE A 79 -6.18 18.95 -8.14
C ILE A 79 -7.68 19.14 -8.39
N ARG A 80 -8.43 18.05 -8.39
CA ARG A 80 -9.86 18.08 -8.71
C ARG A 80 -10.70 18.69 -7.57
N PRO A 81 -11.78 19.43 -7.90
CA PRO A 81 -12.84 19.71 -6.95
C PRO A 81 -13.59 18.41 -6.59
N GLY A 82 -14.16 18.38 -5.38
CA GLY A 82 -14.76 17.17 -4.80
C GLY A 82 -13.73 16.28 -4.11
N GLY A 83 -13.81 16.23 -2.78
CA GLY A 83 -13.01 15.32 -1.96
C GLY A 83 -13.76 14.03 -1.63
N VAL A 84 -13.02 13.02 -1.19
CA VAL A 84 -13.58 11.94 -0.37
C VAL A 84 -13.12 12.17 1.06
N THR A 85 -14.05 12.27 1.98
CA THR A 85 -13.77 12.32 3.41
C THR A 85 -13.63 10.90 3.93
N LEU A 86 -12.59 10.68 4.73
CA LEU A 86 -12.37 9.46 5.48
C LEU A 86 -12.73 9.73 6.94
N ILE A 87 -13.67 8.97 7.48
CA ILE A 87 -14.03 8.98 8.89
C ILE A 87 -13.47 7.68 9.50
N SER A 88 -12.66 7.80 10.54
CA SER A 88 -12.26 6.66 11.36
C SER A 88 -13.48 5.99 11.96
N ALA A 89 -13.68 4.69 11.70
CA ALA A 89 -14.84 3.97 12.20
C ALA A 89 -14.80 3.77 13.72
N VAL A 90 -13.62 3.81 14.36
CA VAL A 90 -13.49 3.61 15.81
C VAL A 90 -13.12 4.92 16.53
N THR A 91 -12.15 5.67 16.01
CA THR A 91 -11.67 6.91 16.68
C THR A 91 -12.39 8.18 16.24
N ASN A 92 -13.32 8.10 15.27
CA ASN A 92 -14.13 9.21 14.75
C ASN A 92 -13.36 10.43 14.21
N VAL A 93 -12.04 10.33 14.04
CA VAL A 93 -11.22 11.33 13.36
C VAL A 93 -11.63 11.45 11.89
N ILE A 94 -11.86 12.68 11.43
CA ILE A 94 -12.34 13.02 10.09
C ILE A 94 -11.22 13.70 9.29
N GLU A 95 -10.86 13.15 8.12
CA GLU A 95 -9.88 13.78 7.20
C GLU A 95 -10.38 13.81 5.74
N THR A 96 -10.41 15.00 5.13
CA THR A 96 -10.78 15.18 3.72
C THR A 96 -9.59 14.94 2.78
N GLN A 97 -9.67 13.93 1.91
CA GLN A 97 -8.63 13.66 0.92
C GLN A 97 -8.70 14.62 -0.27
N ARG A 98 -7.57 15.24 -0.63
CA ARG A 98 -7.40 15.91 -1.92
C ARG A 98 -7.40 14.85 -3.04
N VAL A 99 -8.15 15.11 -4.12
CA VAL A 99 -8.20 14.21 -5.29
C VAL A 99 -7.29 14.72 -6.41
N PHE A 100 -6.13 14.09 -6.57
CA PHE A 100 -5.19 14.43 -7.63
C PHE A 100 -5.48 13.71 -8.95
N ARG A 101 -5.23 14.37 -10.09
CA ARG A 101 -5.18 13.71 -11.41
C ARG A 101 -4.00 12.73 -11.48
N ALA A 102 -4.02 11.82 -12.45
CA ALA A 102 -3.02 10.75 -12.62
C ALA A 102 -1.66 11.26 -13.17
N VAL A 103 -1.01 12.17 -12.44
CA VAL A 103 0.35 12.66 -12.69
C VAL A 103 1.35 11.64 -12.14
N ARG A 104 2.12 10.98 -13.01
CA ARG A 104 2.92 9.79 -12.63
C ARG A 104 4.15 10.07 -11.76
N PHE A 105 4.52 11.34 -11.57
CA PHE A 105 5.60 11.77 -10.69
C PHE A 105 5.13 12.56 -9.46
N LEU A 106 3.82 12.81 -9.30
CA LEU A 106 3.30 13.29 -8.01
C LEU A 106 3.50 12.16 -6.98
N PRO A 107 4.29 12.35 -5.90
CA PRO A 107 4.77 11.22 -5.10
C PRO A 107 3.66 10.34 -4.49
N VAL A 108 2.57 10.95 -4.03
CA VAL A 108 1.42 10.24 -3.43
C VAL A 108 0.63 9.48 -4.51
N VAL A 109 0.46 10.07 -5.69
CA VAL A 109 -0.20 9.45 -6.86
C VAL A 109 0.63 8.26 -7.37
N ALA A 110 1.95 8.45 -7.46
CA ALA A 110 2.89 7.43 -7.91
C ALA A 110 2.95 6.26 -6.93
N ALA A 111 2.97 6.50 -5.62
CA ALA A 111 2.94 5.45 -4.60
C ALA A 111 1.64 4.63 -4.66
N ARG A 112 0.49 5.29 -4.80
CA ARG A 112 -0.83 4.64 -4.99
C ARG A 112 -0.83 3.74 -6.22
N ASP A 113 -0.37 4.25 -7.36
CA ASP A 113 -0.39 3.53 -8.64
C ASP A 113 0.66 2.39 -8.69
N ARG A 114 1.76 2.54 -7.97
CA ARG A 114 2.86 1.56 -7.82
C ARG A 114 2.43 0.33 -7.02
N ARG A 115 1.78 0.53 -5.86
CA ARG A 115 1.58 -0.52 -4.85
C ARG A 115 0.91 -1.81 -5.36
N PRO A 116 -0.15 -1.80 -6.19
CA PRO A 116 -0.74 -3.04 -6.71
C PRO A 116 0.26 -3.91 -7.49
N THR A 117 1.21 -3.30 -8.19
CA THR A 117 2.27 -4.00 -8.93
C THR A 117 3.35 -4.55 -7.99
N VAL A 118 3.70 -3.81 -6.91
CA VAL A 118 4.68 -4.27 -5.91
C VAL A 118 4.14 -5.46 -5.12
N ASN A 119 2.95 -5.32 -4.52
CA ASN A 119 2.29 -6.40 -3.78
C ASN A 119 2.05 -7.60 -4.70
N GLY A 120 1.61 -7.34 -5.94
CA GLY A 120 1.42 -8.37 -6.96
C GLY A 120 2.70 -9.14 -7.27
N LEU A 121 3.80 -8.45 -7.57
CA LEU A 121 5.09 -9.11 -7.83
C LEU A 121 5.61 -9.84 -6.59
N LYS A 122 5.50 -9.27 -5.38
CA LYS A 122 5.94 -9.94 -4.15
C LYS A 122 5.21 -11.28 -3.95
N LEU A 123 3.88 -11.32 -4.07
CA LEU A 123 3.12 -12.57 -3.94
C LEU A 123 3.37 -13.53 -5.11
N PHE A 124 3.35 -13.04 -6.36
CA PHE A 124 3.67 -13.86 -7.54
C PHE A 124 5.05 -14.53 -7.43
N ILE A 125 6.08 -13.78 -7.00
CA ILE A 125 7.44 -14.29 -6.80
C ILE A 125 7.52 -15.26 -5.60
N HIS A 126 6.72 -15.06 -4.56
CA HIS A 126 6.65 -16.00 -3.43
C HIS A 126 6.04 -17.35 -3.82
N GLU A 127 5.01 -17.35 -4.68
CA GLU A 127 4.28 -18.56 -5.06
C GLU A 127 4.84 -19.28 -6.29
N HIS A 128 5.50 -18.57 -7.20
CA HIS A 128 5.89 -19.11 -8.51
C HIS A 128 7.04 -20.15 -8.39
N PRO A 129 6.85 -21.42 -8.82
CA PRO A 129 7.81 -22.51 -8.55
C PRO A 129 9.24 -22.28 -9.05
N SER A 130 9.42 -21.43 -10.06
CA SER A 130 10.72 -21.12 -10.66
C SER A 130 11.28 -19.74 -10.26
N ALA A 131 10.69 -19.05 -9.27
CA ALA A 131 11.08 -17.71 -8.83
C ALA A 131 12.57 -17.57 -8.45
N ARG A 132 13.22 -18.65 -7.98
CA ARG A 132 14.68 -18.68 -7.72
C ARG A 132 15.56 -18.43 -8.96
N TYR A 133 14.99 -18.52 -10.17
CA TYR A 133 15.65 -18.25 -11.45
C TYR A 133 15.27 -16.89 -12.05
N PHE A 134 14.39 -16.12 -11.38
CA PHE A 134 14.04 -14.77 -11.84
C PHE A 134 15.24 -13.83 -11.73
N ARG A 135 15.42 -13.00 -12.75
CA ARG A 135 16.52 -12.05 -12.86
C ARG A 135 16.02 -10.64 -13.09
N TYR A 136 16.77 -9.70 -12.56
CA TYR A 136 16.55 -8.27 -12.74
C TYR A 136 17.70 -7.67 -13.54
N ALA A 137 17.37 -6.76 -14.45
CA ALA A 137 18.36 -5.98 -15.20
C ALA A 137 17.89 -4.55 -15.45
N VAL A 138 18.86 -3.68 -15.73
CA VAL A 138 18.63 -2.29 -16.17
C VAL A 138 19.00 -2.16 -17.65
N MET A 139 18.06 -1.65 -18.43
CA MET A 139 18.23 -1.20 -19.81
C MET A 139 18.17 0.33 -19.85
N THR A 140 18.76 0.98 -20.85
CA THR A 140 18.82 2.45 -20.96
C THR A 140 18.62 2.93 -22.40
N CYS A 141 18.29 4.20 -22.58
CA CYS A 141 18.57 4.90 -23.83
C CYS A 141 20.08 5.14 -23.95
N ALA A 142 20.62 5.10 -25.18
CA ALA A 142 22.04 5.37 -25.42
C ALA A 142 22.43 6.82 -25.05
N GLU A 143 21.55 7.77 -25.37
CA GLU A 143 21.70 9.20 -25.11
C GLU A 143 20.69 9.69 -24.05
N PRO A 144 21.05 10.71 -23.24
CA PRO A 144 20.08 11.45 -22.44
C PRO A 144 19.29 12.44 -23.30
N VAL A 145 18.10 12.81 -22.84
CA VAL A 145 17.23 13.82 -23.45
C VAL A 145 17.38 15.13 -22.68
N PRO A 146 17.67 16.28 -23.31
CA PRO A 146 17.65 17.56 -22.61
C PRO A 146 16.25 17.92 -22.12
N ALA A 147 16.18 18.70 -21.03
CA ALA A 147 14.93 19.34 -20.63
C ALA A 147 14.31 20.12 -21.81
N PHE A 148 12.99 20.12 -21.90
CA PHE A 148 12.21 20.62 -23.04
C PHE A 148 12.32 19.80 -24.35
N GLY A 149 13.15 18.75 -24.42
CA GLY A 149 13.23 17.80 -25.55
C GLY A 149 12.12 16.73 -25.60
N ASP A 150 12.24 15.76 -26.51
CA ASP A 150 11.27 14.67 -26.70
C ASP A 150 11.51 13.46 -25.77
N LEU A 151 11.24 13.66 -24.49
CA LEU A 151 11.34 12.59 -23.48
C LEU A 151 10.29 11.49 -23.72
N ARG A 152 9.12 11.84 -24.28
CA ARG A 152 8.06 10.90 -24.67
C ARG A 152 8.55 9.95 -25.77
N GLY A 153 9.22 10.46 -26.79
CA GLY A 153 9.82 9.68 -27.86
C GLY A 153 10.81 8.66 -27.31
N ALA A 154 11.78 9.10 -26.51
CA ALA A 154 12.77 8.21 -25.87
C ALA A 154 12.13 7.11 -25.00
N ILE A 155 11.14 7.46 -24.16
CA ILE A 155 10.40 6.48 -23.35
C ILE A 155 9.64 5.47 -24.23
N GLN A 156 9.00 5.93 -25.32
CA GLN A 156 8.30 5.03 -26.24
C GLN A 156 9.26 4.15 -27.03
N GLU A 157 10.39 4.67 -27.48
CA GLU A 157 11.38 3.92 -28.24
C GLU A 157 12.01 2.83 -27.38
N LEU A 158 12.49 3.16 -26.17
CA LEU A 158 13.00 2.16 -25.24
C LEU A 158 11.92 1.12 -24.90
N SER A 159 10.68 1.55 -24.67
CA SER A 159 9.56 0.64 -24.44
C SER A 159 9.31 -0.34 -25.60
N ARG A 160 9.39 0.14 -26.86
CA ARG A 160 9.28 -0.70 -28.07
C ARG A 160 10.48 -1.63 -28.22
N ARG A 161 11.72 -1.11 -28.10
CA ARG A 161 12.97 -1.88 -28.20
C ARG A 161 12.95 -3.06 -27.22
N ILE A 162 12.51 -2.83 -25.98
CA ILE A 162 12.37 -3.87 -24.95
C ILE A 162 11.27 -4.88 -25.27
N SER A 163 10.16 -4.47 -25.88
CA SER A 163 9.12 -5.41 -26.33
C SER A 163 9.55 -6.25 -27.54
N SER A 164 10.34 -5.71 -28.46
CA SER A 164 10.98 -6.49 -29.55
C SER A 164 12.02 -7.47 -29.00
N TRP A 165 12.90 -7.02 -28.11
CA TRP A 165 13.86 -7.89 -27.41
C TRP A 165 13.15 -9.05 -26.70
N ALA A 166 12.10 -8.75 -25.93
CA ALA A 166 11.30 -9.75 -25.22
C ALA A 166 10.71 -10.82 -26.15
N TYR A 167 10.32 -10.44 -27.38
CA TYR A 167 9.86 -11.38 -28.40
C TYR A 167 11.01 -12.23 -28.96
N GLU A 168 12.16 -11.64 -29.30
CA GLU A 168 13.29 -12.37 -29.87
C GLU A 168 14.03 -13.28 -28.87
N VAL A 169 13.99 -13.00 -27.56
CA VAL A 169 14.55 -13.91 -26.54
C VAL A 169 13.59 -15.01 -26.08
N SER A 170 12.28 -14.85 -26.30
CA SER A 170 11.26 -15.87 -26.01
C SER A 170 10.92 -16.77 -27.20
N THR A 171 11.17 -16.34 -28.44
CA THR A 171 10.86 -17.12 -29.65
C THR A 171 12.10 -17.76 -30.29
N PRO A 172 11.98 -18.93 -30.93
CA PRO A 172 13.08 -19.51 -31.70
C PRO A 172 13.40 -18.69 -32.96
N ASP A 173 14.67 -18.33 -33.15
CA ASP A 173 15.15 -17.74 -34.40
C ASP A 173 14.86 -18.67 -35.59
N LYS A 174 14.20 -18.11 -36.61
CA LYS A 174 13.66 -18.85 -37.75
C LYS A 174 14.74 -19.42 -38.68
N LYS A 175 16.00 -19.02 -38.54
CA LYS A 175 17.12 -19.45 -39.41
C LYS A 175 18.01 -20.50 -38.77
N THR A 176 18.17 -20.45 -37.44
CA THR A 176 19.11 -21.27 -36.67
C THR A 176 18.43 -22.20 -35.67
N GLY A 177 17.12 -22.02 -35.41
CA GLY A 177 16.37 -22.74 -34.38
C GLY A 177 16.76 -22.36 -32.95
N LYS A 178 17.67 -21.39 -32.74
CA LYS A 178 18.08 -20.94 -31.41
C LYS A 178 16.97 -20.12 -30.77
N CYS A 179 16.45 -20.60 -29.65
CA CYS A 179 15.64 -19.82 -28.72
C CYS A 179 16.45 -19.63 -27.43
N TYR A 180 16.46 -18.44 -26.81
CA TYR A 180 16.96 -18.32 -25.43
C TYR A 180 15.95 -18.87 -24.42
N ASP A 181 14.64 -18.87 -24.76
CA ASP A 181 13.54 -19.31 -23.89
C ASP A 181 13.54 -18.52 -22.58
N ILE A 182 13.57 -17.19 -22.76
CA ILE A 182 13.51 -16.18 -21.70
C ILE A 182 12.19 -15.44 -21.83
N GLU A 183 11.41 -15.40 -20.76
CA GLU A 183 10.19 -14.62 -20.68
C GLU A 183 10.40 -13.32 -19.89
N VAL A 184 9.79 -12.23 -20.35
CA VAL A 184 9.82 -10.94 -19.66
C VAL A 184 8.51 -10.75 -18.90
N LEU A 185 8.63 -10.57 -17.59
CA LEU A 185 7.51 -10.56 -16.64
C LEU A 185 7.09 -9.14 -16.24
N TYR A 186 8.02 -8.17 -16.28
CA TYR A 186 7.71 -6.76 -15.97
C TYR A 186 8.73 -5.80 -16.59
N ARG A 187 8.25 -4.62 -17.02
CA ARG A 187 9.07 -3.45 -17.35
C ARG A 187 8.58 -2.23 -16.56
N GLY A 188 9.48 -1.57 -15.85
CA GLY A 188 9.24 -0.26 -15.21
C GLY A 188 10.16 0.80 -15.78
N ILE A 189 9.62 1.91 -16.29
CA ILE A 189 10.40 3.05 -16.77
C ILE A 189 10.75 3.99 -15.61
N GLU A 190 12.03 4.37 -15.50
CA GLU A 190 12.52 5.45 -14.65
C GLU A 190 13.39 6.42 -15.45
N PHE A 191 13.58 7.63 -14.94
CA PHE A 191 14.52 8.58 -15.51
C PHE A 191 15.19 9.39 -14.40
N THR A 192 16.50 9.62 -14.57
CA THR A 192 17.30 10.44 -13.65
C THR A 192 17.44 11.85 -14.20
N ARG A 193 17.29 12.86 -13.34
CA ARG A 193 17.58 14.27 -13.64
C ARG A 193 18.97 14.63 -13.11
N ALA A 194 19.82 15.20 -13.96
CA ALA A 194 21.09 15.82 -13.59
C ALA A 194 21.55 16.76 -14.72
N THR A 195 22.29 17.81 -14.40
CA THR A 195 22.98 18.66 -15.38
C THR A 195 24.02 17.87 -16.19
N ALA A 196 24.45 18.42 -17.31
CA ALA A 196 25.54 17.84 -18.09
C ALA A 196 26.85 17.78 -17.27
N ALA A 197 27.15 18.82 -16.48
CA ALA A 197 28.33 18.86 -15.61
C ALA A 197 28.30 17.77 -14.52
N GLU A 198 27.16 17.58 -13.84
CA GLU A 198 27.00 16.50 -12.84
C GLU A 198 27.15 15.11 -13.47
N ARG A 199 26.72 14.94 -14.73
CA ARG A 199 26.86 13.66 -15.45
C ARG A 199 28.28 13.38 -15.91
N ASP A 200 29.00 14.39 -16.40
CA ASP A 200 30.42 14.27 -16.76
C ASP A 200 31.28 14.01 -15.52
N ALA A 201 31.01 14.70 -14.40
CA ALA A 201 31.68 14.44 -13.12
C ALA A 201 31.44 13.00 -12.63
N ALA A 202 30.18 12.55 -12.60
CA ALA A 202 29.85 11.17 -12.21
C ALA A 202 30.40 10.12 -13.19
N ALA A 203 30.63 10.46 -14.46
CA ALA A 203 31.34 9.60 -15.41
C ALA A 203 32.84 9.51 -15.09
N ALA A 204 33.49 10.65 -14.83
CA ALA A 204 34.89 10.73 -14.44
C ALA A 204 35.18 9.94 -13.14
N GLU A 205 34.30 10.02 -12.14
CA GLU A 205 34.35 9.19 -10.91
C GLU A 205 34.34 7.68 -11.20
N ARG A 206 33.68 7.26 -12.28
CA ARG A 206 33.64 5.85 -12.74
C ARG A 206 34.76 5.50 -13.73
N GLY A 207 35.69 6.42 -14.01
CA GLY A 207 36.73 6.26 -15.03
C GLY A 207 36.19 6.21 -16.47
N GLN A 208 35.00 6.77 -16.70
CA GLN A 208 34.31 6.78 -17.99
C GLN A 208 34.50 8.13 -18.69
N ALA A 209 34.74 8.12 -20.00
CA ALA A 209 34.72 9.32 -20.82
C ALA A 209 33.28 9.81 -21.02
N SER A 210 33.07 11.13 -20.94
CA SER A 210 31.81 11.78 -21.27
C SER A 210 32.09 13.22 -21.69
N ASP A 211 31.28 13.75 -22.61
CA ASP A 211 31.45 15.05 -23.26
C ASP A 211 30.16 15.88 -23.24
N LEU A 212 29.24 15.57 -22.31
CA LEU A 212 27.88 16.11 -22.32
C LEU A 212 27.89 17.63 -22.11
N SER A 213 28.77 18.17 -21.27
CA SER A 213 28.90 19.61 -21.05
C SER A 213 29.40 20.35 -22.28
N ALA A 214 30.22 19.70 -23.12
CA ALA A 214 30.69 20.27 -24.38
C ALA A 214 29.63 20.21 -25.48
N ARG A 215 28.80 19.15 -25.48
CA ARG A 215 27.73 18.94 -26.48
C ARG A 215 26.44 19.71 -26.20
N TYR A 216 26.05 19.80 -24.93
CA TYR A 216 24.76 20.34 -24.50
C TYR A 216 24.88 21.63 -23.67
N GLY A 217 26.09 22.01 -23.23
CA GLY A 217 26.33 23.07 -22.25
C GLY A 217 26.27 22.54 -20.80
N ALA A 218 27.20 22.97 -19.96
CA ALA A 218 27.41 22.45 -18.60
C ALA A 218 26.14 22.45 -17.72
N ASP A 219 25.42 23.58 -17.70
CA ASP A 219 24.23 23.78 -16.86
C ASP A 219 22.95 23.13 -17.43
N THR A 220 23.00 22.59 -18.66
CA THR A 220 21.83 22.00 -19.30
C THR A 220 21.36 20.76 -18.57
N VAL A 221 20.11 20.76 -18.12
CA VAL A 221 19.50 19.61 -17.43
C VAL A 221 19.21 18.48 -18.41
N LEU A 222 19.71 17.29 -18.10
CA LEU A 222 19.64 16.09 -18.92
C LEU A 222 18.88 14.96 -18.19
N TYR A 223 17.80 14.50 -18.82
CA TYR A 223 16.98 13.37 -18.40
C TYR A 223 17.46 12.09 -19.10
N HIS A 224 18.05 11.16 -18.35
CA HIS A 224 18.46 9.86 -18.90
C HIS A 224 17.41 8.80 -18.55
N VAL A 225 16.87 8.13 -19.56
CA VAL A 225 15.79 7.14 -19.42
C VAL A 225 16.37 5.75 -19.22
N HIS A 226 15.89 5.07 -18.20
CA HIS A 226 16.21 3.69 -17.84
C HIS A 226 14.93 2.85 -17.80
N ALA A 227 15.10 1.54 -17.90
CA ALA A 227 14.02 0.57 -17.76
C ALA A 227 14.49 -0.61 -16.91
N ASN A 228 13.78 -0.82 -15.79
CA ASN A 228 13.96 -1.96 -14.91
C ASN A 228 13.17 -3.14 -15.48
N VAL A 229 13.87 -4.22 -15.83
CA VAL A 229 13.30 -5.37 -16.52
C VAL A 229 13.44 -6.61 -15.63
N LEU A 230 12.31 -7.25 -15.35
CA LEU A 230 12.23 -8.55 -14.68
C LEU A 230 12.02 -9.62 -15.75
N TYR A 231 12.86 -10.65 -15.75
CA TYR A 231 12.81 -11.72 -16.72
C TYR A 231 13.16 -13.08 -16.10
N TRP A 232 12.76 -14.16 -16.77
CA TRP A 232 12.91 -15.54 -16.32
C TRP A 232 13.36 -16.44 -17.48
N PRO A 233 14.57 -17.02 -17.42
CA PRO A 233 14.95 -18.13 -18.29
C PRO A 233 14.16 -19.38 -17.91
N LYS A 234 13.21 -19.80 -18.76
CA LYS A 234 12.32 -20.95 -18.49
C LYS A 234 13.07 -22.29 -18.53
N ARG A 235 14.26 -22.32 -19.14
CA ARG A 235 15.19 -23.46 -19.19
C ARG A 235 16.62 -23.10 -18.75
N ASN A 236 17.44 -24.12 -18.47
CA ASN A 236 18.86 -23.92 -18.20
C ASN A 236 19.61 -23.47 -19.47
N ILE A 237 20.10 -22.23 -19.45
CA ILE A 237 20.86 -21.59 -20.53
C ILE A 237 22.33 -21.32 -20.18
N ALA A 238 22.91 -21.94 -19.15
CA ALA A 238 24.28 -21.64 -18.70
C ALA A 238 25.33 -21.72 -19.83
N LYS A 239 25.21 -22.68 -20.75
CA LYS A 239 26.08 -22.81 -21.94
C LYS A 239 25.89 -21.71 -22.99
N LEU A 240 24.72 -21.06 -23.01
CA LEU A 240 24.35 -19.99 -23.93
C LEU A 240 24.45 -18.59 -23.29
N TRP A 241 24.68 -18.51 -21.97
CA TRP A 241 24.71 -17.25 -21.22
C TRP A 241 25.70 -16.22 -21.80
N PRO A 242 26.94 -16.57 -22.19
CA PRO A 242 27.85 -15.64 -22.85
C PRO A 242 27.45 -15.28 -24.29
N GLU A 243 26.55 -16.03 -24.92
CA GLU A 243 25.94 -15.67 -26.21
C GLU A 243 24.77 -14.69 -26.01
N PHE A 244 23.87 -15.01 -25.06
CA PHE A 244 22.73 -14.18 -24.66
C PHE A 244 23.12 -12.77 -24.21
N LEU A 245 24.18 -12.64 -23.39
CA LEU A 245 24.65 -11.34 -22.92
C LEU A 245 25.13 -10.45 -24.08
N ARG A 246 26.02 -10.97 -24.94
CA ARG A 246 26.53 -10.25 -26.13
C ARG A 246 25.43 -9.95 -27.16
N TYR A 247 24.46 -10.86 -27.31
CA TYR A 247 23.28 -10.62 -28.13
C TYR A 247 22.46 -9.45 -27.57
N THR A 248 22.17 -9.45 -26.26
CA THR A 248 21.34 -8.41 -25.62
C THR A 248 22.03 -7.06 -25.59
N GLU A 249 23.34 -7.02 -25.29
CA GLU A 249 24.18 -5.83 -25.39
C GLU A 249 24.10 -5.20 -26.80
N LYS A 250 24.34 -6.02 -27.84
CA LYS A 250 24.23 -5.59 -29.24
C LYS A 250 22.80 -5.20 -29.66
N PHE A 251 21.78 -5.89 -29.14
CA PHE A 251 20.38 -5.59 -29.46
C PHE A 251 19.91 -4.29 -28.83
N MET A 252 20.32 -4.04 -27.59
CA MET A 252 19.95 -2.83 -26.87
C MET A 252 20.70 -1.60 -27.35
N ASP A 253 21.93 -1.76 -27.89
CA ASP A 253 22.75 -0.69 -28.49
C ASP A 253 22.86 0.54 -27.57
N ALA A 254 22.98 0.25 -26.27
CA ALA A 254 22.96 1.18 -25.13
C ALA A 254 23.44 0.41 -23.88
N HIS A 255 23.60 1.10 -22.73
CA HIS A 255 23.99 0.42 -21.49
C HIS A 255 22.89 -0.57 -21.05
N TRP A 256 23.29 -1.85 -20.97
CA TRP A 256 22.55 -2.99 -20.43
C TRP A 256 23.34 -3.58 -19.27
N ARG A 257 22.66 -3.91 -18.16
CA ARG A 257 23.27 -4.61 -17.03
C ARG A 257 22.30 -5.60 -16.40
N ASP A 258 22.64 -6.89 -16.50
CA ASP A 258 22.09 -7.93 -15.62
C ASP A 258 22.59 -7.71 -14.19
N ASN A 259 21.65 -7.61 -13.23
CA ASN A 259 21.94 -7.42 -11.81
C ASN A 259 21.83 -8.72 -11.00
N GLY A 260 21.62 -9.86 -11.67
CA GLY A 260 21.54 -11.16 -11.01
C GLY A 260 20.12 -11.54 -10.61
N ARG A 261 20.02 -12.31 -9.52
CA ARG A 261 18.75 -12.82 -8.98
C ARG A 261 17.94 -11.68 -8.34
N VAL A 262 16.62 -11.78 -8.37
CA VAL A 262 15.75 -10.86 -7.61
C VAL A 262 15.91 -11.10 -6.10
N GLU A 263 16.30 -10.05 -5.37
CA GLU A 263 16.34 -10.01 -3.91
C GLU A 263 15.29 -9.05 -3.33
N LYS A 264 15.20 -7.81 -3.84
CA LYS A 264 14.19 -6.81 -3.45
C LYS A 264 13.35 -6.39 -4.66
N VAL A 265 12.03 -6.59 -4.60
CA VAL A 265 11.06 -6.27 -5.67
C VAL A 265 10.90 -4.77 -5.86
N GLU A 266 11.10 -4.04 -4.75
CA GLU A 266 10.96 -2.60 -4.62
C GLU A 266 11.99 -1.82 -5.44
N GLU A 267 13.14 -2.43 -5.72
CA GLU A 267 14.21 -1.88 -6.58
C GLU A 267 13.90 -2.04 -8.08
N ILE A 268 13.05 -2.99 -8.43
CA ILE A 268 12.58 -3.20 -9.81
C ILE A 268 11.43 -2.24 -10.12
N VAL A 269 10.45 -2.20 -9.22
CA VAL A 269 9.30 -1.29 -9.31
C VAL A 269 9.63 0.00 -8.55
N LYS A 270 10.37 0.92 -9.17
CA LYS A 270 10.65 2.25 -8.60
C LYS A 270 9.64 3.30 -9.07
N TYR A 271 9.80 4.52 -8.56
CA TYR A 271 9.13 5.72 -9.08
C TYR A 271 9.73 6.13 -10.44
N CYS A 272 8.94 6.75 -11.32
CA CYS A 272 9.47 7.20 -12.62
C CYS A 272 10.52 8.31 -12.52
N SER A 273 10.48 9.09 -11.44
CA SER A 273 11.49 10.07 -11.06
C SER A 273 11.62 10.08 -9.53
N LYS A 274 12.77 10.51 -8.99
CA LYS A 274 12.92 10.64 -7.54
C LYS A 274 12.20 11.91 -7.05
N PRO A 275 11.72 11.95 -5.79
CA PRO A 275 11.19 13.18 -5.20
C PRO A 275 12.22 14.34 -5.21
N ALA A 276 13.51 14.05 -5.03
CA ALA A 276 14.58 15.06 -5.13
C ALA A 276 14.65 15.69 -6.53
N ASP A 277 14.73 14.85 -7.58
CA ASP A 277 14.74 15.27 -8.99
C ASP A 277 13.56 16.20 -9.33
N THR A 278 12.36 15.90 -8.82
CA THR A 278 11.15 16.72 -9.04
C THR A 278 11.04 17.97 -8.14
N LEU A 279 11.74 18.02 -7.01
CA LEU A 279 11.81 19.21 -6.16
C LEU A 279 12.88 20.21 -6.62
N ALA A 280 13.90 19.72 -7.33
CA ALA A 280 14.94 20.53 -7.99
C ALA A 280 14.55 21.02 -9.40
N ALA A 281 13.42 20.54 -9.93
CA ALA A 281 12.86 20.98 -11.20
C ALA A 281 12.16 22.34 -11.08
N THR A 282 12.18 23.12 -12.16
CA THR A 282 11.44 24.39 -12.28
C THR A 282 9.95 24.15 -12.56
N ASP A 283 9.09 25.16 -12.35
CA ASP A 283 7.66 25.06 -12.66
C ASP A 283 7.41 24.68 -14.14
N ASP A 284 8.12 25.33 -15.09
CA ASP A 284 8.01 25.04 -16.53
C ASP A 284 8.52 23.63 -16.89
N GLU A 285 9.59 23.18 -16.24
CA GLU A 285 10.16 21.85 -16.41
C GLU A 285 9.21 20.75 -15.86
N LEU A 286 8.52 21.01 -14.75
CA LEU A 286 7.46 20.12 -14.23
C LEU A 286 6.27 20.04 -15.20
N VAL A 287 5.88 21.14 -15.84
CA VAL A 287 4.81 21.19 -16.85
C VAL A 287 5.22 20.43 -18.12
N TRP A 288 6.45 20.63 -18.60
CA TRP A 288 6.99 19.81 -19.68
C TRP A 288 6.99 18.34 -19.29
N LEU A 289 7.50 17.98 -18.11
CA LEU A 289 7.54 16.59 -17.63
C LEU A 289 6.13 15.97 -17.52
N TYR A 290 5.11 16.75 -17.12
CA TYR A 290 3.72 16.33 -17.14
C TYR A 290 3.26 16.02 -18.56
N ARG A 291 3.48 16.94 -19.51
CA ARG A 291 3.11 16.78 -20.92
C ARG A 291 3.87 15.64 -21.61
N GLN A 292 5.11 15.35 -21.22
CA GLN A 292 5.89 14.22 -21.72
C GLN A 292 5.39 12.87 -21.15
N THR A 293 5.10 12.79 -19.84
CA THR A 293 4.70 11.54 -19.18
C THR A 293 3.20 11.21 -19.30
N GLN A 294 2.36 12.16 -19.72
CA GLN A 294 0.90 12.00 -19.81
C GLN A 294 0.50 10.76 -20.63
N LYS A 295 -0.45 9.98 -20.11
CA LYS A 295 -1.00 8.74 -20.71
C LYS A 295 0.00 7.59 -20.97
N LEU A 296 1.27 7.69 -20.55
CA LEU A 296 2.25 6.61 -20.76
C LEU A 296 2.07 5.42 -19.80
N LYS A 297 2.31 4.20 -20.31
CA LYS A 297 2.35 2.93 -19.56
C LYS A 297 3.76 2.75 -18.94
N ILE A 298 4.07 3.59 -17.95
CA ILE A 298 5.36 3.63 -17.22
C ILE A 298 5.71 2.28 -16.58
N CYS A 299 4.80 1.74 -15.78
CA CYS A 299 4.91 0.41 -15.18
C CYS A 299 4.01 -0.55 -15.97
N GLN A 300 4.59 -1.65 -16.49
CA GLN A 300 3.88 -2.60 -17.35
C GLN A 300 4.20 -4.06 -16.93
N PRO A 301 3.20 -4.79 -16.36
CA PRO A 301 3.22 -6.24 -16.32
C PRO A 301 3.33 -6.84 -17.73
N MET A 302 4.14 -7.89 -17.88
CA MET A 302 4.40 -8.61 -19.12
C MET A 302 4.33 -10.13 -18.85
N GLY A 303 4.27 -10.94 -19.91
CA GLY A 303 4.26 -12.40 -19.82
C GLY A 303 3.22 -12.98 -18.85
N GLU A 304 3.58 -14.08 -18.20
CA GLU A 304 2.81 -14.81 -17.19
C GLU A 304 2.30 -13.89 -16.05
N PHE A 305 3.10 -12.91 -15.61
CA PHE A 305 2.68 -11.95 -14.58
C PHE A 305 1.57 -11.00 -15.07
N ARG A 306 1.52 -10.65 -16.36
CA ARG A 306 0.38 -9.92 -16.94
C ARG A 306 -0.90 -10.75 -16.88
N THR A 307 -0.80 -12.05 -17.16
CA THR A 307 -1.94 -12.99 -17.13
C THR A 307 -2.47 -13.12 -15.70
N TRP A 308 -1.60 -13.40 -14.73
CA TRP A 308 -1.92 -13.46 -13.29
C TRP A 308 -2.58 -12.17 -12.77
N MET A 309 -2.10 -10.99 -13.20
CA MET A 309 -2.74 -9.71 -12.88
C MET A 309 -4.11 -9.50 -13.57
N LYS A 310 -4.37 -10.14 -14.73
CA LYS A 310 -5.71 -10.17 -15.35
C LYS A 310 -6.64 -11.11 -14.59
N GLU A 311 -6.17 -12.27 -14.17
CA GLU A 311 -6.92 -13.28 -13.39
C GLU A 311 -7.37 -12.70 -12.05
N LEU A 312 -6.47 -12.10 -11.26
CA LEU A 312 -6.84 -11.37 -10.04
C LEU A 312 -7.88 -10.26 -10.28
N LYS A 313 -7.89 -9.63 -11.46
CA LYS A 313 -8.92 -8.64 -11.82
C LYS A 313 -10.26 -9.33 -12.14
N LYS A 314 -10.26 -10.41 -12.95
CA LYS A 314 -11.45 -11.21 -13.31
C LYS A 314 -12.14 -11.73 -12.06
N GLU A 315 -11.37 -12.36 -11.16
CA GLU A 315 -11.83 -12.95 -9.90
C GLU A 315 -12.18 -11.92 -8.81
N ARG A 316 -12.11 -10.61 -9.12
CA ARG A 316 -12.29 -9.51 -8.15
C ARG A 316 -11.38 -9.61 -6.91
N LYS A 317 -10.22 -10.28 -6.97
CA LYS A 317 -9.26 -10.37 -5.87
C LYS A 317 -8.33 -9.14 -5.83
N LYS A 318 -7.67 -8.88 -4.69
CA LYS A 318 -6.60 -7.88 -4.48
C LYS A 318 -5.50 -8.48 -3.61
N VAL A 319 -4.25 -8.01 -3.76
CA VAL A 319 -3.13 -8.42 -2.90
C VAL A 319 -2.85 -7.36 -1.85
N VAL A 320 -3.00 -7.73 -0.58
CA VAL A 320 -2.81 -6.85 0.59
C VAL A 320 -2.09 -7.62 1.70
N ARG A 321 -1.50 -6.89 2.65
CA ARG A 321 -0.94 -7.49 3.88
C ARG A 321 -2.08 -7.72 4.88
N VAL A 322 -2.10 -8.88 5.52
CA VAL A 322 -3.15 -9.35 6.44
C VAL A 322 -2.48 -9.87 7.71
N HIS A 323 -3.02 -9.59 8.90
CA HIS A 323 -2.52 -10.17 10.15
C HIS A 323 -2.94 -11.65 10.20
N VAL A 324 -2.01 -12.56 10.52
CA VAL A 324 -2.27 -14.00 10.54
C VAL A 324 -1.82 -14.57 11.88
N GLY A 325 -2.79 -14.85 12.75
CA GLY A 325 -2.52 -15.18 14.16
C GLY A 325 -1.83 -14.02 14.88
N ARG A 326 -0.95 -14.32 15.84
CA ARG A 326 -0.16 -13.32 16.60
C ARG A 326 1.20 -12.99 15.96
N GLY A 327 1.34 -13.18 14.64
CA GLY A 327 2.60 -13.02 13.90
C GLY A 327 2.61 -11.86 12.91
N ASP A 328 3.76 -11.67 12.25
CA ASP A 328 3.93 -10.64 11.22
C ASP A 328 2.92 -10.81 10.09
N GLY A 329 2.37 -9.70 9.60
CA GLY A 329 1.35 -9.76 8.56
C GLY A 329 1.87 -10.34 7.25
N GLN A 330 1.11 -11.24 6.62
CA GLN A 330 1.48 -11.92 5.37
C GLN A 330 0.79 -11.26 4.17
N LEU A 331 1.40 -11.31 2.98
CA LEU A 331 0.73 -10.88 1.74
C LEU A 331 -0.24 -11.98 1.28
N MET A 332 -1.53 -11.65 1.17
CA MET A 332 -2.59 -12.59 0.79
C MET A 332 -3.50 -12.03 -0.29
N ARG A 333 -4.23 -12.95 -0.97
CA ARG A 333 -5.38 -12.59 -1.81
C ARG A 333 -6.58 -12.29 -0.94
N VAL A 334 -7.29 -11.20 -1.24
CA VAL A 334 -8.54 -10.83 -0.56
C VAL A 334 -9.61 -10.51 -1.59
N LYS A 335 -10.82 -11.06 -1.41
CA LYS A 335 -12.01 -10.78 -2.26
C LYS A 335 -12.40 -9.30 -2.12
N LYS A 336 -12.64 -8.59 -3.23
CA LYS A 336 -13.17 -7.20 -3.19
C LYS A 336 -14.68 -7.26 -2.97
N GLY A 337 -15.15 -6.75 -1.83
CA GLY A 337 -16.57 -6.64 -1.50
C GLY A 337 -17.38 -5.93 -2.60
N LYS A 338 -18.69 -6.20 -2.62
CA LYS A 338 -19.67 -5.55 -3.50
C LYS A 338 -19.80 -4.05 -3.10
N ARG A 339 -20.18 -3.18 -4.03
CA ARG A 339 -20.34 -1.74 -3.75
C ARG A 339 -21.78 -1.47 -3.33
N GLY A 340 -22.00 -0.99 -2.10
CA GLY A 340 -23.33 -0.69 -1.57
C GLY A 340 -24.16 -1.96 -1.32
N GLY A 341 -23.61 -2.95 -0.62
CA GLY A 341 -24.30 -4.17 -0.24
C GLY A 341 -23.63 -4.85 0.94
N ALA A 342 -24.40 -5.65 1.67
CA ALA A 342 -24.03 -6.37 2.89
C ALA A 342 -22.76 -7.22 2.74
N PRO A 343 -22.07 -7.56 3.86
CA PRO A 343 -20.92 -8.45 3.83
C PRO A 343 -21.24 -9.80 3.14
N ASP A 344 -20.27 -10.31 2.37
CA ASP A 344 -20.30 -11.67 1.82
C ASP A 344 -19.98 -12.66 2.97
N GLU A 345 -20.96 -12.98 3.83
CA GLU A 345 -20.77 -13.86 5.00
C GLU A 345 -20.97 -15.34 4.68
N ASP A 346 -21.89 -15.68 3.78
CA ASP A 346 -22.26 -17.08 3.46
C ASP A 346 -21.18 -17.86 2.67
N ASP A 347 -20.18 -17.17 2.11
CA ASP A 347 -19.13 -17.76 1.26
C ASP A 347 -17.86 -18.18 2.03
N ALA A 348 -17.86 -18.29 3.37
CA ALA A 348 -16.65 -18.34 4.20
C ALA A 348 -16.50 -19.60 5.09
N ASP A 349 -15.27 -20.12 5.22
CA ASP A 349 -14.93 -21.12 6.24
C ASP A 349 -14.61 -20.47 7.60
N ASP A 350 -14.42 -21.29 8.66
CA ASP A 350 -14.10 -20.81 10.03
C ASP A 350 -12.81 -19.97 10.10
N ASP A 351 -11.88 -20.18 9.17
CA ASP A 351 -10.65 -19.40 9.02
C ASP A 351 -10.89 -18.07 8.25
N GLY A 352 -12.07 -17.87 7.65
CA GLY A 352 -12.43 -16.74 6.81
C GLY A 352 -11.88 -16.79 5.38
N ASN A 353 -11.45 -17.96 4.91
CA ASN A 353 -11.17 -18.21 3.49
C ASN A 353 -12.49 -18.34 2.72
N VAL A 354 -12.47 -18.01 1.42
CA VAL A 354 -13.58 -18.28 0.51
C VAL A 354 -13.72 -19.78 0.29
N ILE A 355 -14.91 -20.33 0.56
CA ILE A 355 -15.30 -21.67 0.14
C ILE A 355 -15.47 -21.63 -1.39
N GLU A 356 -14.71 -22.45 -2.13
CA GLU A 356 -14.80 -22.51 -3.58
C GLU A 356 -15.93 -23.46 -4.02
N ASP A 357 -17.17 -22.99 -3.89
CA ASP A 357 -18.34 -23.62 -4.52
C ASP A 357 -18.14 -23.64 -6.04
N GLY A 358 -18.06 -24.86 -6.57
CA GLY A 358 -17.45 -25.14 -7.86
C GLY A 358 -18.36 -24.96 -9.06
N GLU A 359 -18.71 -23.73 -9.44
CA GLU A 359 -19.11 -23.43 -10.82
C GLU A 359 -18.73 -22.00 -11.25
N ALA A 360 -17.75 -21.90 -12.15
CA ALA A 360 -17.32 -20.63 -12.72
C ALA A 360 -18.22 -20.24 -13.89
N GLY A 361 -19.28 -19.47 -13.61
CA GLY A 361 -20.28 -19.03 -14.60
C GLY A 361 -19.65 -18.55 -15.92
N GLU A 362 -20.07 -19.18 -17.01
CA GLU A 362 -19.46 -19.05 -18.34
C GLU A 362 -19.86 -17.76 -19.08
N ASP A 363 -19.04 -17.40 -20.07
CA ASP A 363 -19.35 -16.55 -21.23
C ASP A 363 -20.10 -15.22 -21.03
N ALA A 364 -19.32 -14.21 -20.62
CA ALA A 364 -19.44 -12.87 -21.18
C ALA A 364 -18.24 -12.61 -22.13
N PRO A 365 -18.43 -12.38 -23.44
CA PRO A 365 -17.32 -12.26 -24.38
C PRO A 365 -16.53 -10.96 -24.19
N ASP A 366 -15.24 -11.09 -23.85
CA ASP A 366 -14.25 -10.00 -23.81
C ASP A 366 -14.16 -9.35 -25.22
N LYS A 367 -14.66 -8.11 -25.36
CA LYS A 367 -14.29 -7.23 -26.47
C LYS A 367 -13.10 -6.38 -26.03
N ASP A 368 -12.05 -6.35 -26.86
CA ASP A 368 -10.83 -5.59 -26.59
C ASP A 368 -11.08 -4.06 -26.58
N PHE A 369 -11.33 -3.51 -25.40
CA PHE A 369 -11.38 -2.07 -25.15
C PHE A 369 -9.97 -1.42 -25.20
N ASP A 370 -9.39 -1.35 -26.40
CA ASP A 370 -8.55 -0.21 -26.81
C ASP A 370 -9.18 0.52 -28.05
N ASP A 371 -10.22 -0.01 -28.72
CA ASP A 371 -11.07 0.72 -29.69
C ASP A 371 -12.52 0.17 -29.78
N ALA A 372 -13.51 0.92 -29.27
CA ALA A 372 -14.95 0.64 -29.42
C ALA A 372 -15.78 1.93 -29.22
N PRO A 373 -16.91 2.13 -29.93
CA PRO A 373 -17.67 3.38 -29.90
C PRO A 373 -18.37 3.63 -28.56
N GLU A 374 -18.54 4.92 -28.21
CA GLU A 374 -19.25 5.36 -27.00
C GLU A 374 -20.74 4.96 -27.05
N LEU A 375 -21.08 3.81 -26.47
CA LEU A 375 -22.45 3.56 -26.01
C LEU A 375 -22.72 4.51 -24.84
N SER A 376 -23.54 5.54 -25.09
CA SER A 376 -23.93 6.51 -24.07
C SER A 376 -24.63 5.80 -22.90
N PRO A 377 -24.19 6.00 -21.65
CA PRO A 377 -24.95 5.49 -20.51
C PRO A 377 -26.33 6.16 -20.50
N GLU A 378 -27.39 5.35 -20.44
CA GLU A 378 -28.74 5.87 -20.40
C GLU A 378 -28.92 6.84 -19.23
N LYS A 379 -29.51 8.00 -19.52
CA LYS A 379 -29.69 9.05 -18.53
C LYS A 379 -30.70 8.58 -17.48
N ARG A 380 -30.21 8.17 -16.30
CA ARG A 380 -31.01 8.35 -15.07
C ARG A 380 -31.44 9.82 -15.04
N PRO A 381 -32.74 10.13 -14.90
CA PRO A 381 -33.20 11.51 -14.92
C PRO A 381 -32.52 12.29 -13.79
N ARG A 382 -31.98 13.47 -14.12
CA ARG A 382 -31.42 14.38 -13.11
C ARG A 382 -32.60 15.01 -12.36
N LEU A 383 -32.83 14.60 -11.12
CA LEU A 383 -33.80 15.27 -10.25
C LEU A 383 -33.29 16.67 -9.88
N GLY A 384 -33.86 17.68 -10.54
CA GLY A 384 -33.86 19.07 -10.10
C GLY A 384 -32.54 19.84 -10.19
N ASP A 385 -32.63 21.12 -9.84
CA ASP A 385 -31.55 22.11 -9.80
C ASP A 385 -30.73 22.00 -8.50
N GLY A 386 -30.58 20.77 -8.00
CA GLY A 386 -29.86 20.45 -6.78
C GLY A 386 -28.35 20.40 -7.02
N GLY A 387 -27.57 20.96 -6.08
CA GLY A 387 -26.12 20.75 -6.03
C GLY A 387 -25.77 19.26 -5.91
N PRO A 388 -24.49 18.88 -6.13
CA PRO A 388 -24.07 17.48 -6.06
C PRO A 388 -24.43 16.90 -4.69
N ALA A 389 -25.12 15.75 -4.69
CA ALA A 389 -25.66 15.13 -3.48
C ALA A 389 -24.57 14.99 -2.40
N ALA A 390 -24.90 15.42 -1.19
CA ALA A 390 -24.02 15.36 -0.03
C ALA A 390 -23.98 13.95 0.56
N ASN A 391 -23.01 13.68 1.43
CA ASN A 391 -22.98 12.51 2.31
C ASN A 391 -23.08 11.14 1.61
N ILE A 392 -22.65 11.02 0.34
CA ILE A 392 -22.74 9.76 -0.40
C ILE A 392 -21.72 8.76 0.18
N VAL A 393 -22.20 7.83 1.00
CA VAL A 393 -21.39 6.73 1.54
C VAL A 393 -20.92 5.81 0.41
N ILE A 394 -19.61 5.55 0.34
CA ILE A 394 -18.96 4.77 -0.73
C ILE A 394 -18.72 3.32 -0.28
N GLY A 395 -18.41 3.12 1.00
CA GLY A 395 -18.02 1.83 1.59
C GLY A 395 -16.95 1.96 2.68
N LEU A 396 -16.66 0.85 3.35
CA LEU A 396 -15.50 0.70 4.25
C LEU A 396 -14.20 0.41 3.48
N THR A 397 -13.07 0.81 4.07
CA THR A 397 -11.74 0.30 3.72
C THR A 397 -11.30 -0.80 4.68
N LEU A 398 -10.37 -1.67 4.25
CA LEU A 398 -9.63 -2.54 5.19
C LEU A 398 -8.92 -1.73 6.30
N PRO A 399 -8.65 -2.31 7.48
CA PRO A 399 -8.14 -1.58 8.64
C PRO A 399 -6.76 -0.93 8.39
N GLN A 400 -6.56 0.27 8.95
CA GLN A 400 -5.40 1.12 8.71
C GLN A 400 -4.97 1.91 9.95
N TRP A 401 -3.66 1.96 10.18
CA TRP A 401 -3.00 2.81 11.19
C TRP A 401 -2.98 4.29 10.79
N ARG A 402 -4.16 4.85 10.49
CA ARG A 402 -4.27 6.14 9.80
C ARG A 402 -4.13 7.33 10.76
N HIS A 403 -4.73 7.22 11.94
CA HIS A 403 -4.74 8.28 12.96
C HIS A 403 -4.17 7.83 14.33
N THR A 404 -3.96 6.53 14.53
CA THR A 404 -3.33 5.97 15.75
C THR A 404 -2.38 4.80 15.41
N PRO A 405 -1.54 4.36 16.37
CA PRO A 405 -0.74 3.12 16.25
C PRO A 405 -1.54 1.82 16.11
N TRP A 406 -2.88 1.84 16.13
CA TRP A 406 -3.73 0.67 15.93
C TRP A 406 -4.55 0.81 14.64
N ALA A 407 -4.79 -0.32 13.96
CA ALA A 407 -5.49 -0.33 12.69
C ALA A 407 -7.02 -0.30 12.87
N GLU A 408 -7.69 0.64 12.19
CA GLU A 408 -9.16 0.71 12.16
C GLU A 408 -9.70 0.89 10.73
N PRO A 409 -10.91 0.40 10.41
CA PRO A 409 -11.58 0.69 9.14
C PRO A 409 -11.83 2.20 8.95
N MET A 410 -11.75 2.67 7.69
CA MET A 410 -12.14 4.03 7.32
C MET A 410 -13.47 3.99 6.55
N ILE A 411 -14.45 4.75 7.00
CA ILE A 411 -15.70 5.01 6.29
C ILE A 411 -15.41 6.06 5.22
N MET A 412 -15.65 5.73 3.95
CA MET A 412 -15.42 6.62 2.81
C MET A 412 -16.71 7.34 2.44
N VAL A 413 -16.76 8.67 2.53
CA VAL A 413 -17.94 9.48 2.19
C VAL A 413 -17.59 10.56 1.16
N GLN A 414 -18.32 10.61 0.04
CA GLN A 414 -18.17 11.66 -0.97
C GLN A 414 -19.04 12.87 -0.58
N ASN A 415 -18.52 14.08 -0.80
CA ASN A 415 -19.24 15.34 -0.52
C ASN A 415 -19.78 15.40 0.94
N TYR A 416 -18.98 14.96 1.91
CA TYR A 416 -19.38 14.95 3.32
C TYR A 416 -19.69 16.37 3.82
N ASP A 417 -20.88 16.54 4.37
CA ASP A 417 -21.39 17.76 4.96
C ASP A 417 -22.17 17.40 6.24
N PRO A 418 -21.56 17.54 7.43
CA PRO A 418 -22.19 17.11 8.69
C PRO A 418 -23.44 17.93 9.03
N LEU A 419 -23.63 19.12 8.43
CA LEU A 419 -24.83 19.93 8.62
C LEU A 419 -26.02 19.43 7.78
N LYS A 420 -25.77 18.51 6.84
CA LYS A 420 -26.78 17.86 5.99
C LYS A 420 -26.86 16.35 6.22
N LEU A 421 -26.28 15.83 7.31
CA LEU A 421 -26.39 14.41 7.64
C LEU A 421 -27.72 14.17 8.36
N SER A 422 -28.73 13.65 7.66
CA SER A 422 -29.99 13.29 8.32
C SER A 422 -29.81 12.08 9.24
N THR A 423 -30.83 11.81 10.07
CA THR A 423 -30.86 10.61 10.92
C THR A 423 -30.74 9.33 10.09
N GLU A 424 -31.32 9.32 8.88
CA GLU A 424 -31.28 8.21 7.93
C GLU A 424 -29.94 8.14 7.17
N ASP A 425 -29.44 9.24 6.59
CA ASP A 425 -28.14 9.27 5.89
C ASP A 425 -26.96 8.91 6.81
N GLY A 426 -27.10 9.18 8.11
CA GLY A 426 -26.12 8.81 9.14
C GLY A 426 -26.26 7.38 9.67
N ALA A 427 -27.24 6.59 9.24
CA ALA A 427 -27.48 5.24 9.76
C ALA A 427 -26.31 4.29 9.43
N ASP A 428 -25.97 4.12 8.15
CA ASP A 428 -24.83 3.33 7.66
C ASP A 428 -23.53 3.69 8.40
N ILE A 429 -23.31 4.98 8.66
CA ILE A 429 -22.11 5.47 9.34
C ILE A 429 -22.06 4.97 10.79
N ARG A 430 -23.19 5.03 11.51
CA ARG A 430 -23.28 4.59 12.91
C ARG A 430 -23.24 3.07 13.05
N GLU A 431 -23.87 2.34 12.13
CA GLU A 431 -23.81 0.87 12.07
C GLU A 431 -22.36 0.40 11.87
N TRP A 432 -21.63 0.99 10.90
CA TRP A 432 -20.23 0.66 10.68
C TRP A 432 -19.29 1.14 11.80
N GLN A 433 -19.64 2.22 12.51
CA GLN A 433 -18.92 2.64 13.72
C GLN A 433 -19.08 1.63 14.85
N GLN A 434 -20.32 1.15 15.10
CA GLN A 434 -20.59 0.12 16.10
C GLN A 434 -19.86 -1.18 15.75
N GLN A 435 -20.04 -1.70 14.53
CA GLN A 435 -19.44 -2.98 14.11
C GLN A 435 -17.90 -2.92 14.12
N ALA A 436 -17.31 -1.79 13.71
CA ALA A 436 -15.86 -1.62 13.80
C ALA A 436 -15.35 -1.51 15.25
N ARG A 437 -16.16 -0.98 16.17
CA ARG A 437 -15.84 -0.92 17.60
C ARG A 437 -15.91 -2.31 18.24
N GLU A 438 -16.90 -3.12 17.88
CA GLU A 438 -17.00 -4.53 18.31
C GLU A 438 -15.73 -5.32 17.89
N TRP A 439 -15.28 -5.20 16.63
CA TRP A 439 -14.03 -5.84 16.18
C TRP A 439 -12.76 -5.31 16.86
N TRP A 440 -12.76 -4.04 17.29
CA TRP A 440 -11.63 -3.42 17.98
C TRP A 440 -11.52 -3.89 19.44
N ASP A 441 -12.66 -4.04 20.12
CA ASP A 441 -12.73 -4.55 21.49
C ASP A 441 -12.48 -6.07 21.53
N ASP A 442 -12.99 -6.85 20.55
CA ASP A 442 -12.65 -8.27 20.29
C ASP A 442 -11.12 -8.48 20.18
N ALA A 443 -10.40 -7.49 19.63
CA ALA A 443 -8.95 -7.51 19.44
C ALA A 443 -8.14 -7.06 20.68
N PHE A 444 -8.82 -6.71 21.79
CA PHE A 444 -8.21 -6.14 23.01
C PHE A 444 -7.40 -4.86 22.77
N ALA A 445 -7.77 -4.06 21.77
CA ALA A 445 -7.15 -2.76 21.52
C ALA A 445 -7.58 -1.72 22.57
N PRO A 446 -6.76 -0.70 22.86
CA PRO A 446 -7.06 0.26 23.92
C PRO A 446 -8.28 1.13 23.58
N PRO A 447 -8.98 1.70 24.58
CA PRO A 447 -10.10 2.60 24.36
C PRO A 447 -9.74 3.74 23.37
N PRO A 448 -10.68 4.22 22.53
CA PRO A 448 -10.33 5.12 21.41
C PRO A 448 -9.62 6.42 21.84
N GLU A 449 -10.01 7.00 22.97
CA GLU A 449 -9.35 8.18 23.57
C GLU A 449 -7.91 7.90 24.01
N GLU A 450 -7.63 6.70 24.51
CA GLU A 450 -6.29 6.26 24.90
C GLU A 450 -5.41 5.99 23.68
N ALA A 451 -5.97 5.36 22.64
CA ALA A 451 -5.30 5.20 21.34
C ALA A 451 -4.90 6.56 20.74
N LEU A 452 -5.81 7.55 20.80
CA LEU A 452 -5.53 8.94 20.40
C LEU A 452 -4.54 9.64 21.34
N ARG A 453 -4.54 9.35 22.65
CA ARG A 453 -3.55 9.90 23.61
C ARG A 453 -2.14 9.40 23.30
N VAL A 454 -1.97 8.10 23.09
CA VAL A 454 -0.68 7.50 22.69
C VAL A 454 -0.25 8.03 21.32
N ALA A 455 -1.16 8.17 20.36
CA ALA A 455 -0.88 8.77 19.06
C ALA A 455 -0.32 10.21 19.18
N ARG A 456 -0.98 11.07 19.97
CA ARG A 456 -0.52 12.44 20.25
C ARG A 456 0.88 12.46 20.90
N MET A 457 1.11 11.61 21.90
CA MET A 457 2.41 11.51 22.58
C MET A 457 3.52 11.04 21.65
N ALA A 458 3.26 10.05 20.80
CA ALA A 458 4.26 9.53 19.87
C ALA A 458 4.64 10.55 18.77
N LEU A 459 3.68 11.36 18.30
CA LEU A 459 3.95 12.45 17.37
C LEU A 459 4.78 13.57 18.01
N ASP A 460 4.43 14.02 19.22
CA ASP A 460 5.19 15.03 19.99
C ASP A 460 6.64 14.56 20.25
N VAL A 461 6.83 13.29 20.62
CA VAL A 461 8.18 12.70 20.75
C VAL A 461 8.93 12.70 19.42
N ALA A 462 8.29 12.30 18.32
CA ALA A 462 8.92 12.28 16.99
C ALA A 462 9.28 13.69 16.48
N GLU A 463 8.44 14.69 16.75
CA GLU A 463 8.68 16.10 16.42
C GLU A 463 9.85 16.68 17.22
N ARG A 464 9.92 16.41 18.54
CA ARG A 464 11.05 16.82 19.39
C ARG A 464 12.36 16.20 18.94
N TYR A 465 12.38 14.91 18.59
CA TYR A 465 13.57 14.26 18.03
C TYR A 465 14.00 14.89 16.68
N ALA A 466 13.04 15.23 15.82
CA ALA A 466 13.34 15.90 14.55
C ALA A 466 13.91 17.32 14.76
N ALA A 467 13.36 18.09 15.70
CA ALA A 467 13.84 19.43 16.03
C ALA A 467 15.24 19.40 16.69
N TRP A 468 15.46 18.52 17.66
CA TRP A 468 16.78 18.35 18.31
C TRP A 468 17.86 17.96 17.29
N SER A 469 17.52 17.09 16.32
CA SER A 469 18.41 16.73 15.20
C SER A 469 18.73 17.90 14.24
N CYS A 470 18.11 19.06 14.38
CA CYS A 470 18.37 20.25 13.56
C CYS A 470 19.17 21.35 14.29
N ASP A 471 19.07 21.44 15.62
CA ASP A 471 19.64 22.54 16.42
C ASP A 471 21.15 22.42 16.73
N GLY A 472 21.81 21.35 16.27
CA GLY A 472 23.28 21.26 16.24
C GLY A 472 23.99 21.27 17.61
N ARG A 473 23.30 20.87 18.68
CA ARG A 473 23.87 20.76 20.05
C ARG A 473 23.88 19.32 20.53
N MET A 474 24.93 18.63 20.12
CA MET A 474 25.35 17.32 20.62
C MET A 474 26.87 17.40 20.82
N SER A 475 27.42 16.70 21.82
CA SER A 475 28.86 16.44 21.85
C SER A 475 29.24 15.37 20.83
N ASP A 476 30.52 15.24 20.48
CA ASP A 476 30.97 14.18 19.56
C ASP A 476 30.62 12.79 20.11
N ASP A 477 30.66 12.60 21.44
CA ASP A 477 30.23 11.39 22.13
C ASP A 477 28.71 11.16 22.01
N ASP A 478 27.89 12.21 22.15
CA ASP A 478 26.44 12.13 21.92
C ASP A 478 26.13 11.84 20.44
N GLU A 479 26.90 12.39 19.49
CA GLU A 479 26.72 12.12 18.07
C GLU A 479 27.10 10.68 17.72
N ASP A 480 28.15 10.10 18.32
CA ASP A 480 28.48 8.69 18.10
C ASP A 480 27.56 7.71 18.85
N ASP A 481 27.12 7.98 20.09
CA ASP A 481 26.07 7.18 20.76
C ASP A 481 24.73 7.28 19.98
N ALA A 482 24.36 8.46 19.50
CA ALA A 482 23.17 8.65 18.67
C ALA A 482 23.31 8.08 17.26
N ARG A 483 24.50 8.12 16.63
CA ARG A 483 24.78 7.45 15.35
C ARG A 483 24.84 5.95 15.51
N ALA A 484 25.28 5.41 16.64
CA ALA A 484 25.19 3.99 16.95
C ALA A 484 23.71 3.60 17.07
N ALA A 485 22.93 4.30 17.89
CA ALA A 485 21.49 4.06 18.04
C ALA A 485 20.71 4.27 16.73
N LEU A 486 21.05 5.28 15.92
CA LEU A 486 20.48 5.49 14.59
C LEU A 486 20.96 4.45 13.59
N LYS A 487 22.17 3.90 13.68
CA LYS A 487 22.68 2.85 12.77
C LYS A 487 22.11 1.49 13.12
N GLU A 488 21.87 1.21 14.40
CA GLU A 488 21.14 0.04 14.89
C GLU A 488 19.66 0.15 14.47
N ALA A 489 18.97 1.22 14.87
CA ALA A 489 17.59 1.49 14.48
C ALA A 489 17.39 1.76 12.97
N ARG A 490 18.45 1.98 12.18
CA ARG A 490 18.42 2.05 10.70
C ARG A 490 18.81 0.72 10.06
N ALA A 491 19.57 -0.15 10.72
CA ALA A 491 19.73 -1.54 10.27
C ALA A 491 18.41 -2.30 10.44
N GLU A 492 17.67 -2.02 11.52
CA GLU A 492 16.27 -2.42 11.69
C GLU A 492 15.37 -1.68 10.68
N ALA A 493 15.38 -0.34 10.68
CA ALA A 493 14.43 0.41 9.87
C ALA A 493 14.75 0.58 8.37
N GLU A 494 15.87 0.12 7.80
CA GLU A 494 16.03 0.08 6.34
C GLU A 494 15.23 -1.06 5.68
N ASP A 495 14.76 -2.03 6.46
CA ASP A 495 13.68 -2.91 6.05
C ASP A 495 12.30 -2.39 6.51
N ASP A 496 12.14 -1.81 7.71
CA ASP A 496 10.81 -1.29 8.14
C ASP A 496 10.37 0.00 7.43
N ILE A 497 11.27 0.89 6.97
CA ILE A 497 10.92 2.07 6.16
C ILE A 497 10.55 1.64 4.73
N ARG A 498 11.19 0.59 4.23
CA ARG A 498 10.84 -0.08 2.96
C ARG A 498 9.44 -0.70 3.04
N GLU A 499 9.09 -1.28 4.19
CA GLU A 499 7.75 -1.78 4.51
C GLU A 499 6.72 -0.66 4.75
N ALA A 500 7.08 0.41 5.46
CA ALA A 500 6.21 1.55 5.76
C ALA A 500 5.70 2.25 4.49
N ALA A 501 6.54 2.29 3.45
CA ALA A 501 6.19 2.80 2.12
C ALA A 501 5.15 1.93 1.37
N GLU A 502 4.95 0.67 1.77
CA GLU A 502 3.92 -0.23 1.23
C GLU A 502 2.65 -0.26 2.08
N ALA A 503 2.80 -0.15 3.40
CA ALA A 503 1.70 -0.18 4.36
C ALA A 503 0.79 1.07 4.33
N ALA A 504 1.21 2.16 3.67
CA ALA A 504 0.51 3.44 3.61
C ALA A 504 -0.87 3.38 2.93
N SER A 505 -1.92 3.02 3.69
CA SER A 505 -3.32 3.50 3.68
C SER A 505 -4.06 3.71 2.34
N TYR A 506 -5.37 3.42 2.28
CA TYR A 506 -6.14 3.51 1.04
C TYR A 506 -6.29 4.98 0.57
N ILE A 507 -6.05 5.20 -0.72
CA ILE A 507 -6.55 6.39 -1.44
C ILE A 507 -7.69 5.91 -2.33
N VAL A 508 -8.84 6.55 -2.20
CA VAL A 508 -10.12 6.05 -2.72
C VAL A 508 -10.15 6.06 -4.25
N HIS A 509 -10.66 4.99 -4.85
CA HIS A 509 -10.89 4.88 -6.28
C HIS A 509 -12.19 5.60 -6.69
N THR A 510 -12.16 6.93 -6.77
CA THR A 510 -13.20 7.68 -7.49
C THR A 510 -13.01 7.48 -8.99
N CYS A 511 -13.83 6.61 -9.60
CA CYS A 511 -13.89 6.50 -11.06
C CYS A 511 -14.23 7.87 -11.67
N SER A 512 -13.53 8.24 -12.74
CA SER A 512 -13.74 9.51 -13.41
C SER A 512 -15.10 9.55 -14.11
N SER A 513 -15.98 10.45 -13.69
CA SER A 513 -17.09 10.89 -14.52
C SER A 513 -16.56 11.65 -15.74
N THR A 514 -16.79 11.13 -16.94
CA THR A 514 -16.62 11.85 -18.20
C THR A 514 -17.88 12.68 -18.47
N VAL A 515 -17.82 13.97 -18.18
CA VAL A 515 -18.86 14.94 -18.52
C VAL A 515 -18.21 16.09 -19.28
N ARG A 516 -18.72 16.38 -20.47
CA ARG A 516 -18.45 17.64 -21.18
C ARG A 516 -19.49 18.67 -20.74
N GLU A 517 -19.07 19.93 -20.67
CA GLU A 517 -20.00 21.05 -20.56
C GLU A 517 -20.72 21.25 -21.91
N GLY A 518 -21.98 21.68 -21.85
CA GLY A 518 -22.84 21.95 -23.00
C GLY A 518 -24.00 22.84 -22.55
N GLN A 519 -24.34 23.83 -23.37
CA GLN A 519 -25.24 24.93 -22.98
C GLN A 519 -26.72 24.62 -23.27
N ALA A 520 -27.62 25.34 -22.56
CA ALA A 520 -29.02 25.72 -22.83
C ALA A 520 -29.88 24.86 -23.80
N GLU A 521 -31.13 24.52 -23.52
CA GLU A 521 -32.26 25.46 -23.33
C GLU A 521 -33.43 24.84 -22.51
N LEU A 522 -34.48 25.65 -22.27
CA LEU A 522 -35.78 25.32 -21.64
C LEU A 522 -36.91 25.38 -22.70
N PRO A 523 -38.20 25.02 -22.42
CA PRO A 523 -38.80 24.53 -21.16
C PRO A 523 -39.25 23.02 -21.30
N HIS A 524 -40.42 22.45 -20.96
CA HIS A 524 -41.73 22.95 -20.48
C HIS A 524 -42.59 21.85 -19.80
N ASP A 525 -43.43 22.30 -18.85
CA ASP A 525 -44.65 21.67 -18.30
C ASP A 525 -44.58 20.43 -17.38
N ILE A 526 -45.54 20.35 -16.45
CA ILE A 526 -45.71 19.30 -15.42
C ILE A 526 -47.21 19.10 -15.16
N SER A 527 -47.76 17.93 -15.50
CA SER A 527 -48.98 17.43 -14.85
C SER A 527 -49.12 15.90 -14.98
N ASN A 528 -49.75 15.31 -13.97
CA ASN A 528 -50.29 13.93 -13.93
C ASN A 528 -49.28 12.76 -14.10
N ILE A 529 -49.03 12.04 -13.00
CA ILE A 529 -49.34 10.61 -12.90
C ILE A 529 -49.80 10.36 -11.46
N ILE A 530 -51.04 9.89 -11.33
CA ILE A 530 -51.61 9.21 -10.17
C ILE A 530 -52.22 7.93 -10.76
N ASP A 531 -52.17 6.82 -10.02
CA ASP A 531 -52.62 5.48 -10.41
C ASP A 531 -51.90 4.88 -11.63
N ASP A 532 -50.83 4.11 -11.36
CA ASP A 532 -50.14 3.29 -12.35
C ASP A 532 -50.30 1.79 -12.03
N PRO A 533 -50.97 0.98 -12.89
CA PRO A 533 -51.20 -0.45 -12.65
C PRO A 533 -49.94 -1.33 -12.76
N VAL A 534 -48.79 -0.80 -13.21
CA VAL A 534 -47.52 -1.54 -13.37
C VAL A 534 -47.06 -2.24 -12.07
N ILE A 535 -47.50 -1.78 -10.89
CA ILE A 535 -47.11 -2.38 -9.60
C ILE A 535 -47.67 -3.81 -9.41
N GLU A 536 -48.84 -4.15 -9.97
CA GLU A 536 -49.35 -5.53 -9.89
C GLU A 536 -48.65 -6.47 -10.89
N GLU A 537 -48.30 -5.98 -12.09
CA GLU A 537 -47.56 -6.76 -13.10
C GLU A 537 -46.13 -7.11 -12.63
N ILE A 538 -45.47 -6.21 -11.90
CA ILE A 538 -44.16 -6.48 -11.28
C ILE A 538 -44.24 -7.60 -10.21
N ALA A 539 -45.37 -7.74 -9.51
CA ALA A 539 -45.51 -8.74 -8.46
C ALA A 539 -45.60 -10.19 -9.01
N GLU A 540 -46.27 -10.40 -10.14
CA GLU A 540 -46.36 -11.73 -10.76
C GLU A 540 -45.03 -12.21 -11.36
N ILE A 541 -44.22 -11.30 -11.93
CA ILE A 541 -42.96 -11.65 -12.61
C ILE A 541 -41.92 -12.26 -11.65
N PHE A 542 -41.93 -11.88 -10.37
CA PHE A 542 -40.90 -12.27 -9.39
C PHE A 542 -41.35 -13.27 -8.32
N GLY A 543 -42.60 -13.75 -8.36
CA GLY A 543 -43.11 -14.80 -7.45
C GLY A 543 -43.07 -14.46 -5.95
N GLY A 544 -42.91 -13.17 -5.60
CA GLY A 544 -42.68 -12.70 -4.24
C GLY A 544 -43.98 -12.30 -3.53
N LYS A 545 -44.22 -12.84 -2.34
CA LYS A 545 -45.37 -12.45 -1.52
C LYS A 545 -45.07 -11.16 -0.75
N VAL A 546 -45.69 -10.05 -1.13
CA VAL A 546 -45.58 -8.77 -0.42
C VAL A 546 -46.16 -8.89 1.00
N VAL A 547 -45.29 -8.83 2.01
CA VAL A 547 -45.69 -8.80 3.42
C VAL A 547 -45.42 -7.40 3.98
N ARG A 548 -46.49 -6.62 4.20
CA ARG A 548 -46.42 -5.29 4.81
C ARG A 548 -46.26 -5.43 6.33
N LEU A 549 -45.01 -5.42 6.81
CA LEU A 549 -44.71 -5.39 8.24
C LEU A 549 -45.30 -4.12 8.89
N LYS A 550 -45.85 -4.27 10.10
CA LYS A 550 -46.26 -3.13 10.93
C LYS A 550 -45.04 -2.57 11.67
N PRO A 551 -44.99 -1.25 11.96
CA PRO A 551 -44.05 -0.72 12.94
C PRO A 551 -44.23 -1.41 14.30
N ARG A 552 -43.11 -1.66 15.00
CA ARG A 552 -43.08 -2.14 16.38
C ARG A 552 -43.41 -0.96 17.32
N THR A 553 -44.06 -1.23 18.44
CA THR A 553 -44.40 -0.22 19.46
C THR A 553 -43.19 0.10 20.35
N PRO A 554 -43.13 1.29 21.00
CA PRO A 554 -41.89 1.78 21.63
C PRO A 554 -41.55 1.17 22.99
N ASP A 555 -42.41 0.31 23.54
CA ASP A 555 -42.52 0.08 24.99
C ASP A 555 -41.91 -1.27 25.44
N GLU A 556 -40.71 -1.62 24.94
CA GLU A 556 -39.93 -2.80 25.36
C GLU A 556 -38.49 -2.36 25.73
N ASP A 557 -38.29 -1.96 26.99
CA ASP A 557 -36.97 -1.63 27.56
C ASP A 557 -36.16 -2.91 27.87
N ASP A 558 -35.25 -3.30 26.98
CA ASP A 558 -34.18 -4.26 27.29
C ASP A 558 -33.01 -3.51 27.96
N GLU A 559 -32.97 -3.49 29.30
CA GLU A 559 -31.81 -3.00 30.08
C GLU A 559 -30.58 -3.89 29.84
N ILE A 560 -29.77 -3.55 28.84
CA ILE A 560 -28.45 -4.18 28.60
C ILE A 560 -27.52 -3.82 29.78
N PRO A 561 -27.03 -4.79 30.57
CA PRO A 561 -26.13 -4.50 31.68
C PRO A 561 -24.72 -4.16 31.15
N PHE A 562 -24.40 -2.86 31.16
CA PHE A 562 -23.07 -2.36 30.80
C PHE A 562 -22.01 -2.78 31.84
N GLU A 563 -20.93 -3.37 31.33
CA GLU A 563 -19.66 -3.71 32.01
C GLU A 563 -19.78 -4.64 33.24
N SER A 564 -18.98 -5.73 33.24
CA SER A 564 -18.87 -6.55 34.45
C SER A 564 -18.06 -5.81 35.51
N SER A 565 -18.43 -5.95 36.78
CA SER A 565 -17.69 -5.36 37.91
C SER A 565 -16.22 -5.79 37.94
N ASP A 566 -15.92 -6.97 37.40
CA ASP A 566 -14.58 -7.53 37.33
C ASP A 566 -13.75 -6.84 36.25
N ASP A 567 -14.36 -6.37 35.16
CA ASP A 567 -13.68 -5.63 34.09
C ASP A 567 -13.43 -4.17 34.48
N GLU A 568 -14.40 -3.50 35.12
CA GLU A 568 -14.15 -2.18 35.69
C GLU A 568 -13.04 -2.24 36.75
N ALA A 569 -13.03 -3.27 37.61
CA ALA A 569 -11.97 -3.51 38.59
C ALA A 569 -10.59 -3.76 37.96
N LYS A 570 -10.51 -4.53 36.86
CA LYS A 570 -9.25 -4.71 36.09
C LYS A 570 -8.76 -3.36 35.56
N TRP A 571 -9.63 -2.57 34.93
CA TRP A 571 -9.26 -1.24 34.41
C TRP A 571 -8.95 -0.22 35.51
N ALA A 572 -9.58 -0.30 36.68
CA ALA A 572 -9.23 0.51 37.85
C ALA A 572 -7.83 0.14 38.37
N HIS A 573 -7.49 -1.15 38.43
CA HIS A 573 -6.16 -1.61 38.84
C HIS A 573 -5.07 -1.19 37.83
N VAL A 574 -5.34 -1.26 36.53
CA VAL A 574 -4.41 -0.78 35.49
C VAL A 574 -4.19 0.74 35.60
N ARG A 575 -5.26 1.53 35.74
CA ARG A 575 -5.19 2.99 35.96
C ARG A 575 -4.31 3.32 37.18
N ALA A 576 -4.60 2.71 38.34
CA ALA A 576 -3.83 2.94 39.57
C ALA A 576 -2.34 2.61 39.44
N ASN A 577 -1.96 1.52 38.75
CA ASN A 577 -0.55 1.20 38.50
C ASN A 577 0.14 2.21 37.58
N LEU A 578 -0.56 2.79 36.60
CA LEU A 578 -0.03 3.79 35.69
C LEU A 578 0.12 5.15 36.37
N ASP A 579 -0.86 5.58 37.16
CA ASP A 579 -0.80 6.82 37.94
C ASP A 579 0.27 6.74 39.04
N GLN A 580 0.44 5.58 39.68
CA GLN A 580 1.55 5.32 40.60
C GLN A 580 2.89 5.47 39.87
N ARG A 581 3.08 4.82 38.71
CA ARG A 581 4.35 4.90 37.94
C ARG A 581 4.63 6.30 37.41
N ALA A 582 3.60 7.06 37.00
CA ALA A 582 3.75 8.45 36.61
C ALA A 582 4.18 9.33 37.80
N SER A 583 3.59 9.09 38.98
CA SER A 583 3.94 9.78 40.23
C SER A 583 5.35 9.42 40.71
N GLU A 584 5.75 8.15 40.63
CA GLU A 584 7.10 7.68 40.91
C GLU A 584 8.12 8.33 39.97
N TRP A 585 7.82 8.40 38.67
CA TRP A 585 8.69 9.04 37.69
C TRP A 585 8.83 10.55 37.91
N GLN A 586 7.74 11.26 38.21
CA GLN A 586 7.77 12.69 38.58
C GLN A 586 8.53 12.93 39.89
N ALA A 587 8.33 12.07 40.90
CA ALA A 587 9.06 12.13 42.16
C ALA A 587 10.56 11.86 41.96
N LEU A 588 10.94 10.97 41.05
CA LEU A 588 12.34 10.68 40.71
C LEU A 588 12.99 11.87 39.99
N VAL A 589 12.30 12.48 39.02
CA VAL A 589 12.74 13.72 38.36
C VAL A 589 12.91 14.88 39.36
N ALA A 590 12.00 15.02 40.32
CA ALA A 590 12.07 16.05 41.35
C ALA A 590 13.17 15.79 42.40
N ALA A 591 13.28 14.56 42.92
CA ALA A 591 14.24 14.19 43.96
C ALA A 591 15.69 14.17 43.48
N HIS A 592 15.93 13.83 42.21
CA HIS A 592 17.27 13.84 41.63
C HIS A 592 17.69 15.20 41.03
N GLY A 593 16.82 16.22 41.08
CA GLY A 593 17.17 17.62 40.83
C GLY A 593 17.95 17.84 39.53
N LEU A 594 17.48 17.25 38.42
CA LEU A 594 18.26 17.02 37.20
C LEU A 594 18.53 18.29 36.36
N THR A 595 19.29 19.22 36.93
CA THR A 595 19.88 20.39 36.28
C THR A 595 21.42 20.34 36.39
N GLY A 596 22.06 19.56 35.51
CA GLY A 596 23.52 19.47 35.40
C GLY A 596 24.05 18.04 35.52
N ALA A 597 24.88 17.62 34.56
CA ALA A 597 25.36 16.24 34.47
C ALA A 597 26.68 16.02 35.23
N ARG A 598 26.67 15.11 36.23
CA ARG A 598 27.89 14.38 36.65
C ARG A 598 27.74 13.04 37.39
N GLN A 599 26.52 12.53 37.63
CA GLN A 599 26.29 11.28 38.38
C GLN A 599 25.97 10.04 37.51
N ILE A 600 26.06 10.16 36.17
CA ILE A 600 25.51 9.17 35.22
C ILE A 600 26.15 7.76 35.33
N ASP A 601 27.42 7.67 35.75
CA ASP A 601 28.19 6.42 35.65
C ASP A 601 27.89 5.40 36.78
N GLU A 602 27.59 5.89 37.99
CA GLU A 602 27.12 5.02 39.09
C GLU A 602 25.75 4.42 38.79
N ASP A 603 24.85 5.22 38.21
CA ASP A 603 23.52 4.75 37.84
C ASP A 603 23.56 3.87 36.57
N ARG A 604 24.48 4.10 35.62
CA ARG A 604 24.80 3.13 34.54
C ARG A 604 25.22 1.77 35.11
N GLN A 605 25.98 1.71 36.22
CA GLN A 605 26.29 0.43 36.88
C GLN A 605 25.07 -0.18 37.57
N ARG A 606 24.26 0.61 38.29
CA ARG A 606 23.05 0.12 38.99
C ARG A 606 22.00 -0.43 38.03
N VAL A 607 21.74 0.24 36.91
CA VAL A 607 20.80 -0.22 35.86
C VAL A 607 21.31 -1.53 35.23
N ARG A 608 22.61 -1.66 34.95
CA ARG A 608 23.21 -2.91 34.45
C ARG A 608 23.07 -4.05 35.47
N TYR A 609 23.24 -3.77 36.77
CA TYR A 609 23.06 -4.77 37.83
C TYR A 609 21.60 -5.19 38.02
N ALA A 610 20.66 -4.25 37.97
CA ALA A 610 19.22 -4.54 38.00
C ALA A 610 18.78 -5.39 36.80
N ALA A 611 19.25 -5.06 35.59
CA ALA A 611 18.98 -5.83 34.38
C ALA A 611 19.59 -7.26 34.44
N TYR A 612 20.75 -7.43 35.07
CA TYR A 612 21.34 -8.74 35.33
C TYR A 612 20.48 -9.58 36.29
N LEU A 613 20.07 -9.01 37.43
CA LEU A 613 19.21 -9.67 38.40
C LEU A 613 17.86 -10.05 37.78
N SER A 614 17.23 -9.15 37.02
CA SER A 614 15.94 -9.43 36.36
C SER A 614 16.01 -10.62 35.39
N ARG A 615 17.14 -10.80 34.69
CA ARG A 615 17.37 -11.99 33.84
C ARG A 615 17.55 -13.27 34.66
N GLN A 616 18.24 -13.21 35.80
CA GLN A 616 18.39 -14.36 36.70
C GLN A 616 17.04 -14.78 37.31
N TYR A 617 16.20 -13.83 37.72
CA TYR A 617 14.85 -14.12 38.23
C TYR A 617 13.92 -14.68 37.13
N ALA A 618 13.94 -14.12 35.91
CA ALA A 618 13.19 -14.70 34.79
C ALA A 618 13.63 -16.14 34.47
N ALA A 619 14.94 -16.39 34.43
CA ALA A 619 15.48 -17.74 34.25
C ALA A 619 15.16 -18.69 35.42
N ALA A 620 15.02 -18.18 36.65
CA ALA A 620 14.54 -18.97 37.78
C ALA A 620 13.05 -19.32 37.65
N ALA A 621 12.20 -18.35 37.27
CA ALA A 621 10.77 -18.58 37.04
C ALA A 621 10.51 -19.63 35.95
N CYS A 622 11.20 -19.53 34.80
CA CYS A 622 11.09 -20.54 33.73
C CYS A 622 11.60 -21.94 34.13
N ARG A 623 12.42 -22.07 35.20
CA ARG A 623 12.86 -23.35 35.79
C ARG A 623 11.98 -23.83 36.97
N ALA A 624 10.96 -23.06 37.33
CA ALA A 624 9.93 -23.44 38.30
C ALA A 624 8.57 -23.70 37.64
N ALA A 625 8.42 -23.35 36.36
CA ALA A 625 7.25 -23.59 35.52
C ALA A 625 7.43 -24.77 34.53
N ALA A 626 8.51 -25.53 34.67
CA ALA A 626 8.89 -26.69 33.85
C ALA A 626 9.47 -27.79 34.75
#